data_AF-A0A0S9K664-F1
#
_entry.id   AF-A0A0S9K664-F1
#
_cell.length_a   1.000
_cell.length_b   1.000
_cell.length_c   1.000
_cell.angle_alpha   90.00
_cell.angle_beta   90.00
_cell.angle_gamma   90.00
#
_symmetry.space_group_name_H-M   'P 1'
#
loop_
_entity.id
_entity.type
_entity.pdbx_description
1 polymer ?
#
loop_
_entity_poly.entity_id
_entity_poly.type
_entity_poly.pdbx_seq_one_letter_code
_entity_poly.pdbx_strand_id
1 'polypeptide(L)'
;MPHDYPLHTPLEARCLCCGSLQPFTFTADSDQVVCVHCRSHLGPEKAERRDLAHIALWSAISEAQAIAASEAEALAAADAAAAARSIAELEATVADLSATVIGQFDAAPASGVREQLQSDLVRRAERATELANRRTDRIMAVLWRLGVLHSAASGGSTCTCGKSITACPEYRILSSEQQVLREWEAKNVALAAAGSRHALPPEHPAVTDAAGSAPAATSATRHSTRPSRQERSGRFDRR
;
A
#
# COMPACT_ATOMS: atom_id res chain seq x y z
N MET A 1 -44.65 6.53 -56.90
CA MET A 1 -43.29 7.07 -57.06
C MET A 1 -42.33 5.92 -56.87
N PRO A 2 -41.38 5.70 -57.80
CA PRO A 2 -40.34 4.71 -57.60
C PRO A 2 -39.43 5.12 -56.42
N HIS A 3 -38.87 4.14 -55.72
CA HIS A 3 -37.91 4.39 -54.64
C HIS A 3 -36.47 4.14 -55.11
N ASP A 4 -35.50 4.77 -54.46
CA ASP A 4 -34.07 4.60 -54.79
C ASP A 4 -33.37 3.52 -53.96
N TYR A 5 -34.14 2.62 -53.32
CA TYR A 5 -33.58 1.57 -52.48
C TYR A 5 -33.02 0.40 -53.31
N PRO A 6 -31.92 -0.25 -52.85
CA PRO A 6 -31.34 -1.39 -53.54
C PRO A 6 -32.31 -2.59 -53.60
N LEU A 7 -32.38 -3.21 -54.78
CA LEU A 7 -33.22 -4.39 -55.01
C LEU A 7 -32.59 -5.67 -54.48
N HIS A 8 -33.43 -6.64 -54.14
CA HIS A 8 -33.10 -7.99 -53.65
C HIS A 8 -32.16 -8.04 -52.44
N THR A 9 -32.05 -6.94 -51.69
CA THR A 9 -31.20 -6.81 -50.50
C THR A 9 -32.06 -6.44 -49.29
N PRO A 10 -31.94 -7.11 -48.15
CA PRO A 10 -32.63 -6.72 -46.93
C PRO A 10 -32.05 -5.41 -46.40
N LEU A 11 -32.92 -4.47 -46.02
CA LEU A 11 -32.53 -3.18 -45.45
C LEU A 11 -33.55 -2.68 -44.43
N GLU A 12 -33.14 -1.73 -43.59
CA GLU A 12 -34.07 -0.97 -42.74
C GLU A 12 -34.43 0.36 -43.40
N ALA A 13 -35.72 0.60 -43.58
CA ALA A 13 -36.24 1.86 -44.10
C ALA A 13 -37.44 2.33 -43.28
N ARG A 14 -37.68 3.65 -43.29
CA ARG A 14 -38.86 4.23 -42.67
C ARG A 14 -40.06 4.02 -43.58
N CYS A 15 -41.12 3.42 -43.05
CA CYS A 15 -42.41 3.32 -43.73
C CYS A 15 -42.90 4.73 -44.09
N LEU A 16 -43.18 5.00 -45.36
CA LEU A 16 -43.63 6.31 -45.82
C LEU A 16 -45.03 6.69 -45.29
N CYS A 17 -45.77 5.71 -44.76
CA CYS A 17 -47.11 5.94 -44.22
C CYS A 17 -47.13 6.31 -42.73
N CYS A 18 -46.29 5.68 -41.90
CA CYS A 18 -46.31 5.86 -40.43
C CYS A 18 -44.96 6.27 -39.84
N GLY A 19 -43.90 6.35 -40.65
CA GLY A 19 -42.55 6.74 -40.22
C GLY A 19 -41.78 5.67 -39.43
N SER A 20 -42.40 4.51 -39.12
CA SER A 20 -41.75 3.43 -38.37
C SER A 20 -40.59 2.83 -39.17
N LEU A 21 -39.45 2.64 -38.51
CA LEU A 21 -38.31 1.92 -39.07
C LEU A 21 -38.63 0.42 -39.10
N GLN A 22 -38.57 -0.21 -40.27
CA GLN A 22 -38.95 -1.61 -40.48
C GLN A 22 -38.00 -2.27 -41.48
N PRO A 23 -37.83 -3.60 -41.41
CA PRO A 23 -37.11 -4.34 -42.43
C PRO A 23 -37.92 -4.42 -43.73
N PHE A 24 -37.26 -4.20 -44.86
CA PHE A 24 -37.80 -4.32 -46.22
C PHE A 24 -36.89 -5.16 -47.11
N THR A 25 -37.48 -5.74 -48.16
CA THR A 25 -36.77 -6.34 -49.29
C THR A 25 -37.55 -6.02 -50.55
N PHE A 26 -36.99 -5.17 -51.40
CA PHE A 26 -37.64 -4.70 -52.63
C PHE A 26 -37.23 -5.59 -53.81
N THR A 27 -38.18 -5.88 -54.68
CA THR A 27 -38.01 -6.71 -55.89
C THR A 27 -38.12 -5.90 -57.17
N ALA A 28 -38.74 -4.72 -57.10
CA ALA A 28 -38.81 -3.76 -58.19
C ALA A 28 -38.81 -2.33 -57.65
N ASP A 29 -38.34 -1.37 -58.44
CA ASP A 29 -38.34 0.05 -58.05
C ASP A 29 -39.76 0.62 -57.86
N SER A 30 -40.77 -0.07 -58.39
CA SER A 30 -42.19 0.25 -58.21
C SER A 30 -42.78 -0.25 -56.89
N ASP A 31 -42.03 -1.02 -56.09
CA ASP A 31 -42.52 -1.53 -54.82
C ASP A 31 -42.83 -0.38 -53.86
N GLN A 32 -43.89 -0.55 -53.06
CA GLN A 32 -44.28 0.50 -52.12
C GLN A 32 -43.50 0.38 -50.82
N VAL A 33 -42.90 1.49 -50.38
CA VAL A 33 -42.17 1.62 -49.11
C VAL A 33 -43.17 1.80 -47.94
N VAL A 34 -44.02 0.80 -47.76
CA VAL A 34 -45.10 0.78 -46.77
C VAL A 34 -45.06 -0.54 -46.02
N CYS A 35 -45.00 -0.48 -44.69
CA CYS A 35 -44.91 -1.68 -43.84
C CYS A 35 -46.16 -2.57 -43.99
N VAL A 36 -46.04 -3.83 -43.58
CA VAL A 36 -47.12 -4.82 -43.67
C VAL A 36 -48.43 -4.33 -43.04
N HIS A 37 -48.35 -3.64 -41.90
CA HIS A 37 -49.52 -3.09 -41.22
C HIS A 37 -50.20 -1.99 -42.05
N CYS A 38 -49.43 -1.04 -42.57
CA CYS A 38 -49.95 0.06 -43.37
C CYS A 38 -50.41 -0.37 -44.78
N ARG A 39 -49.91 -1.48 -45.31
CA ARG A 39 -50.29 -2.00 -46.64
C ARG A 39 -51.79 -2.33 -46.72
N SER A 40 -52.37 -2.82 -45.62
CA SER A 40 -53.81 -3.08 -45.49
C SER A 40 -54.67 -1.80 -45.66
N HIS A 41 -54.07 -0.62 -45.43
CA HIS A 41 -54.73 0.67 -45.43
C HIS A 41 -54.63 1.44 -46.77
N LEU A 42 -54.17 0.83 -47.86
CA LEU A 42 -54.09 1.49 -49.18
C LEU A 42 -55.42 1.38 -49.96
N GLY A 43 -56.08 2.50 -50.24
CA GLY A 43 -57.39 2.58 -50.91
C GLY A 43 -58.17 3.88 -50.60
N PRO A 44 -59.24 4.21 -51.35
CA PRO A 44 -59.88 5.53 -51.33
C PRO A 44 -60.65 5.89 -50.04
N GLU A 45 -61.06 4.92 -49.22
CA GLU A 45 -61.76 5.15 -47.94
C GLU A 45 -60.93 4.70 -46.71
N LYS A 46 -59.71 5.23 -46.53
CA LYS A 46 -58.77 4.60 -45.59
C LYS A 46 -57.91 5.49 -44.69
N ALA A 47 -57.96 6.83 -44.80
CA ALA A 47 -57.18 7.71 -43.92
C ALA A 47 -57.67 7.66 -42.45
N GLU A 48 -58.97 7.88 -42.22
CA GLU A 48 -59.55 7.84 -40.87
C GLU A 48 -59.41 6.46 -40.22
N ARG A 49 -59.66 5.38 -40.97
CA ARG A 49 -59.51 4.00 -40.48
C ARG A 49 -58.06 3.70 -40.08
N ARG A 50 -57.08 4.21 -40.84
CA ARG A 50 -55.65 4.08 -40.53
C ARG A 50 -55.30 4.85 -39.26
N ASP A 51 -55.78 6.08 -39.15
CA ASP A 51 -55.46 6.95 -38.02
C ASP A 51 -56.06 6.37 -36.72
N LEU A 52 -57.29 5.85 -36.77
CA LEU A 52 -57.90 5.10 -35.66
C LEU A 52 -57.10 3.84 -35.29
N ALA A 53 -56.61 3.08 -36.27
CA ALA A 53 -55.77 1.91 -36.00
C ALA A 53 -54.43 2.28 -35.36
N HIS A 54 -53.81 3.39 -35.77
CA HIS A 54 -52.60 3.90 -35.14
C HIS A 54 -52.87 4.40 -33.72
N ILE A 55 -53.97 5.13 -33.47
CA ILE A 55 -54.35 5.57 -32.14
C ILE A 55 -54.56 4.35 -31.22
N ALA A 56 -55.25 3.31 -31.70
CA ALA A 56 -55.44 2.07 -30.96
C ALA A 56 -54.10 1.37 -30.65
N LEU A 57 -53.19 1.30 -31.62
CA LEU A 57 -51.86 0.71 -31.41
C LEU A 57 -51.05 1.51 -30.38
N TRP A 58 -50.98 2.84 -30.52
CA TRP A 58 -50.19 3.69 -29.65
C TRP A 58 -50.76 3.76 -28.23
N SER A 59 -52.08 3.76 -28.08
CA SER A 59 -52.71 3.68 -26.76
C SER A 59 -52.39 2.36 -26.07
N ALA A 60 -52.46 1.23 -26.77
CA ALA A 60 -52.08 -0.07 -26.22
C ALA A 60 -50.59 -0.12 -25.81
N ILE A 61 -49.69 0.45 -26.62
CA ILE A 61 -48.26 0.55 -26.27
C ILE A 61 -48.07 1.42 -25.03
N SER A 62 -48.73 2.59 -24.97
CA SER A 62 -48.63 3.50 -23.84
C SER A 62 -49.17 2.88 -22.55
N GLU A 63 -50.27 2.14 -22.62
CA GLU A 63 -50.85 1.43 -21.47
C GLU A 63 -49.90 0.33 -20.98
N ALA A 64 -49.36 -0.48 -21.90
CA ALA A 64 -48.37 -1.50 -21.55
C ALA A 64 -47.12 -0.90 -20.90
N GLN A 65 -46.65 0.26 -21.40
CA GLN A 65 -45.52 0.98 -20.80
C GLN A 65 -45.85 1.53 -19.40
N ALA A 66 -47.06 2.05 -19.19
CA ALA A 66 -47.49 2.54 -17.88
C ALA A 66 -47.57 1.41 -16.85
N ILE A 67 -48.08 0.24 -17.25
CA ILE A 67 -48.12 -0.95 -16.40
C ILE A 67 -46.68 -1.40 -16.06
N ALA A 68 -45.82 -1.55 -17.06
CA ALA A 68 -44.43 -1.96 -16.85
C ALA A 68 -43.64 -0.97 -15.96
N ALA A 69 -43.89 0.34 -16.11
CA ALA A 69 -43.29 1.36 -15.25
C ALA A 69 -43.77 1.23 -13.80
N SER A 70 -45.08 1.03 -13.59
CA SER A 70 -45.64 0.82 -12.25
C SER A 70 -45.11 -0.45 -11.57
N GLU A 71 -44.97 -1.55 -12.33
CA GLU A 71 -44.37 -2.79 -11.82
C GLU A 71 -42.89 -2.61 -11.47
N ALA A 72 -42.13 -1.90 -12.31
CA ALA A 72 -40.72 -1.60 -12.05
C ALA A 72 -40.54 -0.71 -10.82
N GLU A 73 -41.40 0.30 -10.62
CA GLU A 73 -41.40 1.14 -9.42
C GLU A 73 -41.70 0.32 -8.16
N ALA A 74 -42.69 -0.58 -8.22
CA ALA A 74 -43.03 -1.44 -7.10
C ALA A 74 -41.89 -2.41 -6.73
N LEU A 75 -41.24 -3.00 -7.74
CA LEU A 75 -40.08 -3.87 -7.53
C LEU A 75 -38.91 -3.09 -6.93
N ALA A 76 -38.59 -1.91 -7.48
CA ALA A 76 -37.51 -1.07 -6.97
C ALA A 76 -37.75 -0.65 -5.51
N ALA A 77 -38.99 -0.34 -5.14
CA ALA A 77 -39.35 -0.02 -3.77
C ALA A 77 -39.18 -1.22 -2.82
N ALA A 78 -39.55 -2.43 -3.27
CA ALA A 78 -39.37 -3.66 -2.51
C ALA A 78 -37.88 -4.00 -2.30
N ASP A 79 -37.08 -3.87 -3.35
CA ASP A 79 -35.63 -4.10 -3.31
C ASP A 79 -34.93 -3.09 -2.40
N ALA A 80 -35.30 -1.81 -2.48
CA ALA A 80 -34.77 -0.77 -1.60
C ALA A 80 -35.08 -1.05 -0.13
N ALA A 81 -36.30 -1.51 0.18
CA ALA A 81 -36.69 -1.91 1.52
C ALA A 81 -35.92 -3.14 2.01
N ALA A 82 -35.67 -4.13 1.15
CA ALA A 82 -34.88 -5.30 1.49
C ALA A 82 -33.41 -4.94 1.75
N ALA A 83 -32.81 -4.10 0.90
CA ALA A 83 -31.46 -3.60 1.08
C ALA A 83 -31.31 -2.80 2.39
N ALA A 84 -32.26 -1.91 2.70
CA ALA A 84 -32.24 -1.15 3.95
C ALA A 84 -32.28 -2.05 5.20
N ARG A 85 -33.07 -3.13 5.18
CA ARG A 85 -33.07 -4.13 6.28
C ARG A 85 -31.73 -4.83 6.42
N SER A 86 -31.16 -5.30 5.32
CA SER A 86 -29.84 -5.97 5.32
C SER A 86 -28.72 -5.05 5.83
N ILE A 87 -28.73 -3.78 5.42
CA ILE A 87 -27.79 -2.77 5.93
C ILE A 87 -27.94 -2.61 7.44
N ALA A 88 -29.17 -2.45 7.95
CA ALA A 88 -29.41 -2.30 9.38
C ALA A 88 -28.97 -3.53 10.19
N GLU A 89 -29.20 -4.75 9.67
CA GLU A 89 -28.74 -6.00 10.29
C GLU A 89 -27.21 -6.10 10.33
N LEU A 90 -26.54 -5.73 9.24
CA LEU A 90 -25.08 -5.71 9.16
C LEU A 90 -24.48 -4.65 10.09
N GLU A 91 -25.05 -3.46 10.14
CA GLU A 91 -24.62 -2.39 11.06
C GLU A 91 -24.79 -2.81 12.52
N ALA A 92 -25.91 -3.46 12.87
CA ALA A 92 -26.12 -4.02 14.21
C ALA A 92 -25.09 -5.11 14.55
N THR A 93 -24.76 -5.97 13.59
CA THR A 93 -23.74 -7.02 13.76
C THR A 93 -22.35 -6.41 13.96
N VAL A 94 -22.00 -5.38 13.17
CA VAL A 94 -20.73 -4.65 13.33
C VAL A 94 -20.66 -3.98 14.69
N ALA A 95 -21.76 -3.35 15.13
CA ALA A 95 -21.83 -2.73 16.44
C ALA A 95 -21.63 -3.77 17.56
N ASP A 96 -22.31 -4.91 17.50
CA ASP A 96 -22.18 -6.00 18.49
C ASP A 96 -20.76 -6.59 18.54
N LEU A 97 -20.16 -6.86 17.38
CA LEU A 97 -18.79 -7.34 17.31
C LEU A 97 -17.81 -6.31 17.82
N SER A 98 -18.00 -5.02 17.51
CA SER A 98 -17.14 -3.95 18.01
C SER A 98 -17.24 -3.82 19.54
N ALA A 99 -18.45 -3.88 20.08
CA ALA A 99 -18.68 -3.86 21.52
C ALA A 99 -18.08 -5.08 22.22
N THR A 100 -18.18 -6.26 21.59
CA THR A 100 -17.56 -7.49 22.08
C THR A 100 -16.04 -7.39 22.07
N VAL A 101 -15.43 -6.90 20.98
CA VAL A 101 -13.98 -6.74 20.88
C VAL A 101 -13.48 -5.71 21.89
N ILE A 102 -14.13 -4.56 22.00
CA ILE A 102 -13.77 -3.52 22.98
C ILE A 102 -13.95 -4.07 24.40
N GLY A 103 -15.10 -4.66 24.69
CA GLY A 103 -15.41 -5.23 26.00
C GLY A 103 -14.46 -6.37 26.39
N GLN A 104 -14.11 -7.26 25.46
CA GLN A 104 -13.12 -8.32 25.69
C GLN A 104 -11.70 -7.78 25.77
N PHE A 105 -11.36 -6.70 25.06
CA PHE A 105 -10.05 -6.05 25.17
C PHE A 105 -9.87 -5.33 26.51
N ASP A 106 -10.94 -4.74 27.05
CA ASP A 106 -10.95 -4.07 28.34
C ASP A 106 -11.06 -5.06 29.52
N ALA A 107 -11.78 -6.18 29.34
CA ALA A 107 -11.96 -7.22 30.36
C ALA A 107 -10.87 -8.31 30.34
N ALA A 108 -10.16 -8.50 29.23
CA ALA A 108 -8.99 -9.35 29.22
C ALA A 108 -7.95 -8.76 30.17
N PRO A 109 -7.26 -9.57 31.00
CA PRO A 109 -6.13 -9.09 31.78
C PRO A 109 -5.08 -8.56 30.81
N ALA A 110 -5.09 -7.24 30.63
CA ALA A 110 -4.26 -6.53 29.67
C ALA A 110 -2.76 -6.64 29.98
N SER A 111 -2.38 -7.32 31.06
CA SER A 111 -0.98 -7.61 31.38
C SER A 111 -0.30 -8.46 30.32
N GLY A 112 -0.99 -9.36 29.60
CA GLY A 112 -0.31 -10.22 28.63
C GLY A 112 0.17 -9.49 27.36
N VAL A 113 -0.78 -8.99 26.57
CA VAL A 113 -0.49 -8.47 25.22
C VAL A 113 0.02 -7.03 25.25
N ARG A 114 -0.50 -6.18 26.14
CA ARG A 114 -0.05 -4.78 26.26
C ARG A 114 1.38 -4.70 26.79
N GLU A 115 1.71 -5.49 27.80
CA GLU A 115 3.07 -5.56 28.34
C GLU A 115 4.05 -6.14 27.32
N GLN A 116 3.63 -7.15 26.55
CA GLN A 116 4.44 -7.69 25.45
C GLN A 116 4.71 -6.65 24.37
N LEU A 117 3.69 -5.90 23.92
CA LEU A 117 3.85 -4.84 22.92
C LEU A 117 4.72 -3.69 23.45
N GLN A 118 4.51 -3.26 24.69
CA GLN A 118 5.35 -2.26 25.34
C GLN A 118 6.81 -2.74 25.47
N SER A 119 7.01 -3.98 25.90
CA SER A 119 8.34 -4.61 26.00
C SER A 119 9.03 -4.73 24.64
N ASP A 120 8.29 -4.98 23.57
CA ASP A 120 8.84 -5.07 22.22
C ASP A 120 9.24 -3.71 21.66
N LEU A 121 8.44 -2.67 21.92
CA LEU A 121 8.80 -1.30 21.55
C LEU A 121 10.05 -0.83 22.29
N VAL A 122 10.12 -1.09 23.60
CA VAL A 122 11.32 -0.79 24.41
C VAL A 122 12.53 -1.54 23.87
N ARG A 123 12.43 -2.86 23.65
CA ARG A 123 13.54 -3.67 23.11
C ARG A 123 13.99 -3.26 21.71
N ARG A 124 13.11 -2.68 20.89
CA ARG A 124 13.48 -2.13 19.57
C ARG A 124 14.20 -0.79 19.72
N ALA A 125 13.70 0.08 20.60
CA ALA A 125 14.33 1.37 20.88
C ALA A 125 15.73 1.19 21.48
N GLU A 126 15.90 0.28 22.44
CA GLU A 126 17.19 -0.06 23.05
C GLU A 126 18.19 -0.56 22.00
N ARG A 127 17.77 -1.48 21.13
CA ARG A 127 18.62 -1.99 20.03
C ARG A 127 19.02 -0.90 19.04
N ALA A 128 18.12 0.02 18.70
CA ALA A 128 18.43 1.14 17.82
C ALA A 128 19.47 2.09 18.45
N THR A 129 19.28 2.43 19.73
CA THR A 129 20.23 3.25 20.51
C THR A 129 21.59 2.57 20.63
N GLU A 130 21.62 1.26 20.89
CA GLU A 130 22.87 0.50 20.94
C GLU A 130 23.61 0.52 19.60
N LEU A 131 22.91 0.32 18.48
CA LEU A 131 23.50 0.38 17.14
C LEU A 131 24.03 1.79 16.81
N ALA A 132 23.29 2.83 17.18
CA ALA A 132 23.74 4.21 17.02
C ALA A 132 25.02 4.47 17.83
N ASN A 133 25.04 4.07 19.10
CA ASN A 133 26.22 4.18 19.96
C ASN A 133 27.43 3.43 19.37
N ARG A 134 27.24 2.20 18.88
CA ARG A 134 28.30 1.43 18.21
C ARG A 134 28.84 2.14 16.95
N ARG A 135 27.98 2.87 16.23
CA ARG A 135 28.41 3.66 15.06
C ARG A 135 29.22 4.88 15.49
N THR A 136 28.75 5.60 16.49
CA THR A 136 29.47 6.74 17.08
C THR A 136 30.84 6.30 17.59
N ASP A 137 30.90 5.20 18.33
CA ASP A 137 32.14 4.59 18.84
C ASP A 137 33.16 4.31 17.72
N ARG A 138 32.71 3.76 16.59
CA ARG A 138 33.59 3.53 15.43
C ARG A 138 34.14 4.84 14.85
N ILE A 139 33.32 5.88 14.79
CA ILE A 139 33.74 7.21 14.29
C ILE A 139 34.75 7.81 15.25
N MET A 140 34.50 7.76 16.56
CA MET A 140 35.41 8.29 17.59
C MET A 140 36.75 7.55 17.57
N ALA A 141 36.75 6.22 17.39
CA ALA A 141 37.96 5.44 17.20
C ALA A 141 38.77 5.89 15.97
N VAL A 142 38.12 6.23 14.86
CA VAL A 142 38.78 6.78 13.66
C VAL A 142 39.33 8.18 13.94
N LEU A 143 38.57 9.06 14.59
CA LEU A 143 39.02 10.39 14.97
C LEU A 143 40.23 10.33 15.92
N TRP A 144 40.24 9.38 16.86
CA TRP A 144 41.39 9.13 17.72
C TRP A 144 42.64 8.77 16.91
N ARG A 145 42.53 7.84 15.95
CA ARG A 145 43.65 7.47 15.06
C ARG A 145 44.18 8.67 14.28
N LEU A 146 43.27 9.50 13.76
CA LEU A 146 43.64 10.74 13.08
C LEU A 146 44.33 11.72 14.05
N GLY A 147 43.88 11.81 15.29
CA GLY A 147 44.52 12.60 16.34
C GLY A 147 45.93 12.15 16.69
N VAL A 148 46.18 10.84 16.71
CA VAL A 148 47.52 10.30 16.89
C VAL A 148 48.44 10.69 15.73
N LEU A 149 47.98 10.54 14.49
CA LEU A 149 48.75 10.87 13.28
C LEU A 149 48.96 12.38 13.08
N HIS A 150 47.97 13.18 13.47
CA HIS A 150 47.94 14.63 13.31
C HIS A 150 47.80 15.31 14.68
N SER A 151 48.83 15.16 15.50
CA SER A 151 48.97 15.82 16.80
C SER A 151 50.00 16.96 16.73
N ALA A 152 49.97 17.84 17.74
CA ALA A 152 51.04 18.77 18.01
C ALA A 152 51.51 18.56 19.44
N ALA A 153 52.82 18.60 19.68
CA ALA A 153 53.35 18.60 21.04
C ALA A 153 52.79 19.81 21.80
N SER A 154 52.59 19.70 23.11
CA SER A 154 52.06 20.79 23.93
C SER A 154 52.89 22.06 23.75
N GLY A 155 52.30 23.10 23.14
CA GLY A 155 52.97 24.36 22.83
C GLY A 155 53.76 24.41 21.52
N GLY A 156 53.76 23.34 20.72
CA GLY A 156 54.35 23.30 19.39
C GLY A 156 53.53 24.09 18.37
N SER A 157 54.17 24.66 17.35
CA SER A 157 53.53 25.37 16.23
C SER A 157 53.35 24.50 14.99
N THR A 158 53.86 23.27 15.02
CA THR A 158 53.88 22.31 13.92
C THR A 158 53.16 21.02 14.29
N CYS A 159 52.42 20.48 13.32
CA CYS A 159 51.78 19.17 13.38
C CYS A 159 52.81 18.08 13.07
N THR A 160 52.60 16.86 13.56
CA THR A 160 53.42 15.67 13.28
C THR A 160 53.61 15.39 11.78
N CYS A 161 52.67 15.84 10.93
CA CYS A 161 52.78 15.75 9.47
C CYS A 161 53.73 16.80 8.85
N GLY A 162 54.39 17.65 9.65
CA GLY A 162 55.34 18.67 9.22
C GLY A 162 54.74 20.02 8.81
N LYS A 163 53.40 20.14 8.74
CA LYS A 163 52.71 21.41 8.43
C LYS A 163 52.53 22.25 9.70
N SER A 164 52.43 23.58 9.57
CA SER A 164 52.01 24.41 10.70
C SER A 164 50.60 24.02 11.15
N ILE A 165 50.28 24.20 12.42
CA ILE A 165 48.96 23.91 12.98
C ILE A 165 47.84 24.64 12.22
N THR A 166 48.09 25.87 11.79
CA THR A 166 47.15 26.68 11.01
C THR A 166 46.97 26.19 9.57
N ALA A 167 47.96 25.49 9.00
CA ALA A 167 47.94 24.99 7.63
C ALA A 167 47.60 23.48 7.51
N CYS A 168 47.46 22.76 8.63
CA CYS A 168 47.03 21.36 8.64
C CYS A 168 45.49 21.28 8.74
N PRO A 169 44.78 20.97 7.65
CA PRO A 169 43.32 20.91 7.67
C PRO A 169 42.80 19.81 8.61
N GLU A 170 43.50 18.69 8.72
CA GLU A 170 43.13 17.56 9.58
C GLU A 170 43.23 17.95 11.06
N TYR A 171 44.31 18.61 11.48
CA TYR A 171 44.46 19.10 12.85
C TYR A 171 43.36 20.12 13.19
N ARG A 172 43.04 21.03 12.25
CA ARG A 172 42.00 22.03 12.45
C ARG A 172 40.62 21.40 12.67
N ILE A 173 40.26 20.38 11.88
CA ILE A 173 39.00 19.65 12.06
C ILE A 173 38.98 18.91 13.40
N LEU A 174 40.09 18.30 13.79
CA LEU A 174 40.19 17.59 15.07
C LEU A 174 40.12 18.55 16.26
N SER A 175 40.64 19.78 16.12
CA SER A 175 40.72 20.74 17.22
C SER A 175 39.35 21.13 17.81
N SER A 176 38.28 21.15 17.01
CA SER A 176 36.93 21.42 17.50
C SER A 176 36.34 20.25 18.30
N GLU A 177 36.77 19.02 18.04
CA GLU A 177 36.25 17.80 18.66
C GLU A 177 37.15 17.26 19.78
N GLN A 178 38.26 17.93 20.11
CA GLN A 178 39.26 17.42 21.07
C GLN A 178 38.67 17.13 22.45
N GLN A 179 37.78 17.97 22.95
CA GLN A 179 37.17 17.77 24.27
C GLN A 179 36.29 16.52 24.29
N VAL A 180 35.40 16.38 23.30
CA VAL A 180 34.51 15.23 23.16
C VAL A 180 35.31 13.93 22.97
N LEU A 181 36.40 14.00 22.21
CA LEU A 181 37.30 12.87 22.00
C LEU A 181 38.01 12.43 23.29
N ARG A 182 38.50 13.38 24.10
CA ARG A 182 39.11 13.08 25.41
C ARG A 182 38.12 12.47 26.39
N GLU A 183 36.90 12.99 26.44
CA GLU A 183 35.84 12.45 27.30
C GLU A 183 35.44 11.02 26.89
N TRP A 184 35.30 10.79 25.58
CA TRP A 184 35.06 9.45 25.04
C TRP A 184 36.22 8.49 25.33
N GLU A 185 37.47 8.94 25.16
CA GLU A 185 38.67 8.15 25.44
C GLU A 185 38.74 7.79 26.93
N ALA A 186 38.62 8.76 27.82
CA ALA A 186 38.63 8.55 29.27
C ALA A 186 37.57 7.54 29.73
N LYS A 187 36.34 7.68 29.21
CA LYS A 187 35.25 6.72 29.48
C LYS A 187 35.62 5.31 29.02
N ASN A 188 36.18 5.17 27.82
CA ASN A 188 36.50 3.85 27.27
C ASN A 188 37.75 3.22 27.90
N VAL A 189 38.72 4.02 28.35
CA VAL A 189 39.84 3.56 29.17
C VAL A 189 39.35 3.03 30.51
N ALA A 190 38.41 3.71 31.17
CA ALA A 190 37.79 3.22 32.40
C ALA A 190 37.03 1.90 32.18
N LEU A 191 36.28 1.78 31.07
CA LEU A 191 35.60 0.52 30.71
C LEU A 191 36.59 -0.61 30.43
N ALA A 192 37.70 -0.33 29.74
CA ALA A 192 38.75 -1.30 29.47
C ALA A 192 39.41 -1.79 30.78
N ALA A 193 39.74 -0.86 31.68
CA ALA A 193 40.30 -1.19 32.99
C ALA A 193 39.34 -2.04 33.85
N ALA A 194 38.03 -1.82 33.72
CA ALA A 194 36.99 -2.60 34.38
C ALA A 194 36.70 -3.95 33.70
N GLY A 195 37.43 -4.34 32.64
CA GLY A 195 37.17 -5.56 31.87
C GLY A 195 35.83 -5.57 31.13
N SER A 196 35.19 -4.41 30.99
CA SER A 196 33.92 -4.23 30.29
C SER A 196 34.13 -4.00 28.79
N ARG A 197 33.07 -4.18 28.00
CA ARG A 197 33.11 -3.86 26.56
C ARG A 197 33.44 -2.37 26.37
N HIS A 198 34.56 -2.09 25.70
CA HIS A 198 35.00 -0.75 25.32
C HIS A 198 35.09 -0.61 23.79
N ALA A 199 35.27 0.63 23.33
CA ALA A 199 35.38 0.99 21.92
C ALA A 199 36.78 1.46 21.49
N LEU A 200 37.79 1.37 22.38
CA LEU A 200 39.17 1.73 22.04
C LEU A 200 39.70 0.87 20.87
N PRO A 201 40.48 1.47 19.94
CA PRO A 201 41.23 0.74 18.93
C PRO A 201 42.22 -0.28 19.54
N PRO A 202 42.53 -1.38 18.84
CA PRO A 202 43.46 -2.41 19.34
C PRO A 202 44.88 -1.89 19.57
N GLU A 203 45.30 -0.86 18.83
CA GLU A 203 46.61 -0.22 18.97
C GLU A 203 46.68 0.83 20.09
N HIS A 204 45.58 1.05 20.81
CA HIS A 204 45.53 2.00 21.91
C HIS A 204 46.34 1.50 23.12
N PRO A 205 47.17 2.33 23.78
CA PRO A 205 48.01 1.92 24.92
C PRO A 205 47.25 1.15 26.01
N ALA A 206 46.10 1.67 26.45
CA ALA A 206 45.25 1.00 27.44
C ALA A 206 44.75 -0.41 27.03
N VAL A 207 44.77 -0.76 25.74
CA VAL A 207 44.42 -2.10 25.24
C VAL A 207 45.67 -2.98 25.11
N THR A 208 46.77 -2.43 24.60
CA THR A 208 48.04 -3.16 24.44
C THR A 208 48.67 -3.52 25.79
N ASP A 209 48.59 -2.62 26.76
CA ASP A 209 49.15 -2.81 28.11
C ASP A 209 48.36 -3.86 28.91
N ALA A 210 47.04 -3.93 28.68
CA ALA A 210 46.18 -4.97 29.25
C ALA A 210 46.42 -6.35 28.62
N ALA A 211 46.69 -6.42 27.31
CA ALA A 211 47.02 -7.67 26.61
C ALA A 211 48.39 -8.23 27.02
N GLY A 212 49.35 -7.38 27.40
CA GLY A 212 50.66 -7.80 27.93
C GLY A 212 50.62 -8.34 29.37
N SER A 213 49.52 -8.15 30.11
CA SER A 213 49.37 -8.58 31.52
C SER A 213 48.42 -9.77 31.70
N ALA A 214 47.87 -10.35 30.63
CA ALA A 214 46.98 -11.50 30.71
C ALA A 214 47.77 -12.82 30.53
N PRO A 215 47.67 -13.80 31.45
CA PRO A 215 48.21 -15.13 31.21
C PRO A 215 47.46 -15.79 30.05
N ALA A 216 48.20 -16.46 29.17
CA ALA A 216 47.69 -17.16 27.99
C ALA A 216 46.54 -18.12 28.34
N ALA A 217 45.30 -17.67 28.14
CA ALA A 217 44.12 -18.52 28.18
C ALA A 217 43.88 -19.08 26.77
N THR A 218 44.05 -20.39 26.70
CA THR A 218 43.95 -21.28 25.54
C THR A 218 42.70 -21.02 24.71
N SER A 219 42.90 -20.76 23.42
CA SER A 219 41.86 -20.68 22.40
C SER A 219 41.13 -22.01 22.25
N ALA A 220 40.00 -22.18 22.94
CA ALA A 220 39.06 -23.27 22.68
C ALA A 220 38.16 -22.88 21.49
N THR A 221 38.54 -23.37 20.32
CA THR A 221 37.71 -23.36 19.10
C THR A 221 36.37 -24.04 19.37
N ARG A 222 35.29 -23.26 19.48
CA ARG A 222 33.92 -23.79 19.40
C ARG A 222 33.39 -23.56 17.98
N HIS A 223 33.44 -24.63 17.18
CA HIS A 223 32.64 -24.78 15.97
C HIS A 223 31.16 -24.61 16.33
N SER A 224 30.55 -23.54 15.84
CA SER A 224 29.10 -23.33 15.88
C SER A 224 28.47 -24.06 14.69
N THR A 225 27.93 -25.24 14.96
CA THR A 225 27.02 -25.93 14.03
C THR A 225 25.70 -25.18 13.95
N ARG A 226 25.49 -24.54 12.79
CA ARG A 226 24.25 -23.93 12.33
C ARG A 226 23.13 -24.99 12.26
N PRO A 227 21.99 -24.85 12.95
CA PRO A 227 20.85 -25.71 12.70
C PRO A 227 20.16 -25.30 11.39
N SER A 228 19.90 -26.30 10.56
CA SER A 228 19.22 -26.25 9.28
C SER A 228 17.77 -25.80 9.43
N ARG A 229 17.36 -24.92 8.53
CA ARG A 229 16.00 -24.42 8.32
C ARG A 229 15.09 -25.58 7.91
N GLN A 230 14.22 -26.03 8.80
CA GLN A 230 13.14 -26.95 8.46
C GLN A 230 12.01 -26.18 7.79
N GLU A 231 11.80 -26.47 6.50
CA GLU A 231 10.65 -26.03 5.71
C GLU A 231 9.38 -26.68 6.26
N ARG A 232 8.40 -25.87 6.68
CA ARG A 232 7.02 -26.33 6.92
C ARG A 232 6.20 -26.08 5.66
N SER A 233 5.91 -27.16 4.95
CA SER A 233 4.89 -27.26 3.93
C SER A 233 3.50 -27.28 4.59
N GLY A 234 2.78 -26.15 4.51
CA GLY A 234 1.38 -26.03 4.90
C GLY A 234 0.49 -26.06 3.67
N ARG A 235 -0.06 -27.24 3.39
CA ARG A 235 -1.10 -27.54 2.39
C ARG A 235 -2.39 -26.81 2.79
N PHE A 236 -2.92 -25.95 1.93
CA PHE A 236 -4.30 -25.46 2.02
C PHE A 236 -5.15 -26.26 1.04
N ASP A 237 -5.96 -27.18 1.56
CA ASP A 237 -7.05 -27.82 0.82
C ASP A 237 -8.27 -26.89 0.86
N ARG A 238 -8.80 -26.56 -0.33
CA ARG A 238 -10.07 -25.86 -0.52
C ARG A 238 -11.22 -26.85 -0.38
N ARG A 239 -12.29 -26.44 0.30
CA ARG A 239 -13.67 -26.84 0.02
C ARG A 239 -14.54 -25.59 0.05
#